data_AF-A0A7C0TZI1-F1
#
_entry.id   AF-A0A7C0TZI1-F1
#
_cell.length_a   1.000
_cell.length_b   1.000
_cell.length_c   1.000
_cell.angle_alpha   90.00
_cell.angle_beta   90.00
_cell.angle_gamma   90.00
#
_symmetry.space_group_name_H-M   'P 1'
#
loop_
_entity.id
_entity.type
_entity.pdbx_description
1 polymer ?
#
loop_
_entity_poly.entity_id
_entity_poly.type
_entity_poly.pdbx_seq_one_letter_code
_entity_poly.pdbx_strand_id
1 'polypeptide(L)' 'EELSNGEFVPSESTLYGILRTLEKYKLIRGEWMEVGGRARKYYEITQTGKEVLKELREEIELMKKVLENSF' A
#
# COMPACT_ATOMS: atom_id res chain seq x y z
N GLU A 1 -5.51 -10.65 -0.12
CA GLU A 1 -6.41 -11.81 0.01
C GLU A 1 -6.76 -12.12 1.45
N GLU A 2 -5.85 -12.65 2.28
CA GLU A 2 -6.22 -13.01 3.67
C GLU A 2 -6.70 -11.81 4.49
N LEU A 3 -5.96 -10.69 4.46
CA LEU A 3 -6.35 -9.46 5.16
C LEU A 3 -7.66 -8.83 4.67
N SER A 4 -8.07 -9.18 3.44
CA SER A 4 -9.31 -8.70 2.82
C SER A 4 -10.38 -9.78 2.76
N ASN A 5 -10.17 -10.97 3.35
CA ASN A 5 -11.04 -12.14 3.19
C ASN A 5 -11.42 -12.45 1.73
N GLY A 6 -10.51 -12.20 0.78
CA GLY A 6 -10.77 -12.37 -0.66
C GLY A 6 -11.57 -11.25 -1.34
N GLU A 7 -12.07 -10.25 -0.62
CA GLU A 7 -12.84 -9.12 -1.18
C GLU A 7 -12.00 -8.18 -2.04
N PHE A 8 -10.68 -8.18 -1.84
CA PHE A 8 -9.74 -7.39 -2.63
C PHE A 8 -8.55 -8.22 -3.09
N VAL A 9 -8.54 -8.49 -4.41
CA VAL A 9 -7.49 -9.24 -5.10
C VAL A 9 -7.04 -8.44 -6.33
N PRO A 10 -6.01 -7.61 -6.23
CA PRO A 10 -5.51 -6.88 -7.38
C PRO A 10 -4.85 -7.84 -8.37
N SER A 11 -5.06 -7.62 -9.67
CA SER A 11 -4.26 -8.29 -10.71
C SER A 11 -2.78 -7.94 -10.55
N GLU A 12 -1.88 -8.78 -11.06
CA GLU A 12 -0.44 -8.48 -11.07
C GLU A 12 -0.14 -7.12 -11.73
N SER A 13 -0.78 -6.82 -12.86
CA SER A 13 -0.63 -5.53 -13.56
C SER A 13 -1.04 -4.35 -12.67
N THR A 14 -2.13 -4.48 -11.91
CA THR A 14 -2.59 -3.48 -10.95
C THR A 14 -1.60 -3.33 -9.81
N LEU A 15 -1.12 -4.44 -9.24
CA LEU A 15 -0.15 -4.43 -8.15
C LEU A 15 1.13 -3.70 -8.55
N TYR A 16 1.70 -4.03 -9.72
CA TYR A 16 2.90 -3.34 -10.22
C TYR A 16 2.66 -1.85 -10.50
N GLY A 17 1.47 -1.48 -10.99
CA GLY A 17 1.08 -0.08 -11.17
C GLY A 17 1.04 0.70 -9.85
N ILE A 18 0.47 0.10 -8.80
CA ILE A 18 0.41 0.68 -7.46
C ILE A 18 1.82 0.82 -6.88
N LEU A 19 2.63 -0.24 -6.90
CA LEU A 19 4.00 -0.22 -6.37
C LEU A 19 4.87 0.84 -7.06
N ARG A 20 4.79 0.95 -8.39
CA ARG A 20 5.49 1.98 -9.16
C ARG A 20 5.06 3.40 -8.75
N THR A 21 3.77 3.60 -8.49
CA THR A 21 3.23 4.89 -8.07
C THR A 21 3.70 5.24 -6.66
N LEU A 22 3.67 4.30 -5.73
CA LEU A 22 4.16 4.48 -4.36
C LEU A 22 5.67 4.79 -4.34
N GLU A 23 6.47 4.11 -5.15
CA GLU A 23 7.90 4.42 -5.30
C GLU A 23 8.14 5.81 -5.91
N LYS A 24 7.36 6.20 -6.93
CA LYS A 24 7.45 7.54 -7.54
C LYS A 24 7.27 8.64 -6.49
N TYR A 25 6.38 8.43 -5.54
CA TYR A 25 6.14 9.36 -4.42
C TYR A 25 7.05 9.12 -3.21
N LYS A 26 8.04 8.22 -3.30
CA LYS A 26 8.98 7.88 -2.23
C LYS A 26 8.32 7.34 -0.96
N LEU A 27 7.11 6.80 -1.07
CA LEU A 27 6.37 6.21 0.05
C LEU A 27 6.85 4.79 0.35
N ILE A 28 7.42 4.12 -0.66
CA ILE A 28 8.13 2.85 -0.51
C ILE A 28 9.47 2.93 -1.25
N ARG A 29 10.43 2.09 -0.85
CA ARG A 29 11.71 1.87 -1.52
C ARG A 29 11.77 0.43 -1.99
N GLY A 30 12.10 0.22 -3.26
CA GLY A 30 12.32 -1.11 -3.81
C GLY A 30 13.79 -1.44 -4.02
N GLU A 31 14.18 -2.66 -3.67
CA GLU A 31 15.54 -3.19 -3.83
C GLU A 31 15.49 -4.50 -4.60
N TRP A 32 16.38 -4.63 -5.59
CA TRP A 32 16.56 -5.88 -6.33
C TRP A 32 17.41 -6.84 -5.51
N MET A 33 16.87 -8.03 -5.27
CA MET A 33 17.55 -9.09 -4.55
C MET A 33 17.54 -10.35 -5.41
N GLU A 34 18.66 -11.05 -5.43
CA GLU A 34 18.76 -12.35 -6.08
C GLU A 34 18.43 -13.44 -5.07
N VAL A 35 17.34 -14.17 -5.31
CA VAL A 35 16.89 -15.25 -4.42
C VAL A 35 16.69 -16.49 -5.29
N GLY A 36 17.52 -17.51 -5.08
CA GLY A 36 17.47 -18.76 -5.84
C GLY A 36 17.73 -18.58 -7.34
N GLY A 37 18.67 -17.69 -7.70
CA GLY A 37 19.05 -17.42 -9.10
C GLY A 37 18.04 -16.59 -9.90
N ARG A 38 17.04 -15.99 -9.24
CA ARG A 38 16.08 -15.08 -9.87
C ARG A 38 16.09 -13.73 -9.17
N ALA A 39 16.22 -12.66 -9.96
CA ALA A 39 16.08 -11.30 -9.47
C ALA A 39 14.61 -11.04 -9.10
N ARG A 40 14.38 -10.61 -7.86
CA ARG A 40 13.08 -10.18 -7.34
C ARG A 40 13.23 -8.80 -6.74
N LYS A 41 12.23 -7.94 -6.94
CA LYS A 41 12.21 -6.62 -6.33
C LYS A 41 11.40 -6.69 -5.04
N TYR A 42 12.06 -6.48 -3.90
CA TYR A 42 11.44 -6.37 -2.58
C TYR A 42 11.19 -4.92 -2.25
N TYR A 43 10.08 -4.62 -1.58
CA TYR A 43 9.69 -3.25 -1.24
C TYR A 43 9.60 -3.09 0.27
N GLU A 44 10.08 -1.95 0.75
CA GLU A 44 10.00 -1.54 2.15
C GLU A 44 9.29 -0.18 2.23
N ILE A 45 8.40 -0.02 3.21
CA ILE A 45 7.76 1.28 3.48
C ILE A 45 8.78 2.28 4.04
N THR A 46 8.82 3.48 3.48
CA THR A 46 9.72 4.54 3.96
C THR A 46 9.13 5.23 5.19
N GLN A 47 9.94 6.06 5.85
CA GLN A 47 9.45 6.89 6.96
C GLN A 47 8.32 7.83 6.51
N THR A 48 8.48 8.51 5.37
CA THR A 48 7.42 9.33 4.76
C THR A 48 6.19 8.50 4.41
N GLY A 49 6.36 7.27 3.91
CA GLY A 49 5.25 6.35 3.67
C GLY A 49 4.46 6.02 4.93
N LYS A 50 5.14 5.84 6.07
CA LYS A 50 4.48 5.59 7.37
C LYS A 50 3.70 6.81 7.86
N GLU A 51 4.23 8.01 7.67
CA GLU A 51 3.57 9.27 8.02
C GLU A 51 2.28 9.46 7.21
N VAL A 52 2.37 9.35 5.88
CA VAL A 52 1.21 9.43 4.98
C VAL A 52 0.17 8.35 5.29
N LEU A 53 0.61 7.12 5.57
CA LEU A 53 -0.30 6.04 5.95
C LEU A 53 -1.04 6.35 7.26
N LYS A 54 -0.37 6.98 8.23
CA LYS A 54 -1.00 7.38 9.49
C LYS A 54 -2.08 8.45 9.24
N GLU A 55 -1.74 9.50 8.51
CA GLU A 55 -2.67 10.59 8.18
C GLU A 55 -3.91 10.08 7.43
N LEU A 56 -3.72 9.24 6.40
CA LEU A 56 -4.82 8.65 5.64
C LEU A 56 -5.75 7.79 6.52
N ARG A 57 -5.19 7.04 7.48
CA ARG A 57 -6.00 6.25 8.41
C ARG A 57 -6.85 7.13 9.31
N GLU A 58 -6.27 8.21 9.84
CA GLU A 58 -6.99 9.18 10.67
C GLU A 58 -8.13 9.85 9.88
N GLU A 59 -7.88 10.23 8.63
CA GLU A 59 -8.88 10.82 7.74
C GLU A 59 -10.03 9.84 7.42
N ILE A 60 -9.71 8.60 7.09
CA ILE A 60 -10.73 7.56 6.81
C ILE A 60 -11.59 7.30 8.04
N GLU A 61 -11.00 7.20 9.23
CA GLU A 61 -11.78 7.00 10.46
C GLU A 61 -12.68 8.20 10.79
N LEU A 62 -12.23 9.42 10.49
CA LEU A 62 -13.10 10.60 10.59
C LEU A 62 -14.27 10.52 9.60
N MET A 63 -14.00 10.18 8.33
CA MET A 63 -15.05 10.04 7.32
C MET A 63 -16.09 9.00 7.70
N LYS A 64 -15.67 7.84 8.22
CA LYS A 64 -16.59 6.80 8.73
C LYS A 64 -17.51 7.33 9.82
N LYS A 65 -16.96 8.02 10.83
CA LYS A 65 -17.75 8.62 11.91
C LYS A 65 -18.76 9.65 11.40
N VAL A 66 -18.38 10.46 10.41
CA VAL A 66 -19.29 11.45 9.82
C VAL A 66 -20.44 10.76 9.09
N LEU A 67 -20.15 9.73 8.31
CA LEU A 67 -21.16 8.97 7.59
C LEU A 67 -22.12 8.25 8.56
N GLU A 68 -21.60 7.61 9.61
CA GLU A 68 -22.41 6.92 10.62
C GLU A 68 -23.35 7.86 11.39
N ASN A 69 -22.95 9.10 11.65
CA ASN A 69 -23.79 10.10 12.33
C ASN A 69 -24.78 10.83 11.40
N SER A 70 -24.69 10.63 10.09
CA SER A 70 -25.52 11.30 9.07
C SER A 70 -26.69 10.43 8.58
N PHE A 71 -26.85 9.23 9.12
CA PHE A 71 -27.97 8.29 8.90
C PHE A 71 -28.59 7.91 10.24
#